data_AF-A0A835M4L1-F1
#
_entry.id   AF-A0A835M4L1-F1
#
_cell.length_a   1.000
_cell.length_b   1.000
_cell.length_c   1.000
_cell.angle_alpha   90.00
_cell.angle_beta   90.00
_cell.angle_gamma   90.00
#
_symmetry.space_group_name_H-M   'P 1'
#
loop_
_entity.id
_entity.type
_entity.pdbx_description
1 polymer ?
#
loop_
_entity_poly.entity_id
_entity_poly.type
_entity_poly.pdbx_seq_one_letter_code
_entity_poly.pdbx_strand_id
1 'polypeptide(L)'
;MPVTIQHCISQHYEMEKDEISEVLSRLPAKSLLRCESVSKGCRDLISDNSFRNLQCHRVKATTSGFFFQDTCEVPYPVKYLSTDNDQAILQDTILDFLPEKVNELIASSNGLLCLTSCDDSKDRDKLIYVCNPAKKEYVQIEWPKGSDNHQDFALAFDPYHCLGDGLLDFKLVCICKEYLYTFSFQVYSSKTKQWRILDNCNCSIHYSLPNGQVIFASGVLYWMTYGDAILAFDVETEESYFIVLPVRRTRRREDLWEVCIGESKGRLHFILISEAGVQVWILDSEPKWVLKHSITLSAMEEECPRFLYNDAKKASRPVPDYVPLPPWIEPLVYKDEILIVKLRCSYSYENHDEISACTKIYLCNLDIGKMEELFTIVKLGSYLGYTRAVPYSMSLAPLGSA
;
A
#
# COMPACT_ATOMS: atom_id res chain seq x y z
N MET A 1 -18.26 27.69 6.29
CA MET A 1 -18.98 27.16 5.11
C MET A 1 -19.85 25.89 5.35
N PRO A 2 -20.47 25.59 6.51
CA PRO A 2 -21.41 24.46 6.60
C PRO A 2 -22.89 24.83 6.34
N VAL A 3 -23.24 26.11 6.29
CA VAL A 3 -24.65 26.55 6.31
C VAL A 3 -25.31 26.56 4.92
N THR A 4 -24.52 26.54 3.83
CA THR A 4 -25.05 26.73 2.48
C THR A 4 -25.75 25.48 1.91
N ILE A 5 -25.47 24.27 2.44
CA ILE A 5 -26.15 23.05 1.96
C ILE A 5 -27.55 22.92 2.57
N GLN A 6 -27.77 23.46 3.77
CA GLN A 6 -29.05 23.32 4.47
C GLN A 6 -30.11 24.32 4.00
N HIS A 7 -29.69 25.46 3.43
CA HIS A 7 -30.61 26.50 2.94
C HIS A 7 -31.10 26.28 1.50
N CYS A 8 -30.43 25.45 0.70
CA CYS A 8 -30.93 25.07 -0.63
C CYS A 8 -32.12 24.09 -0.58
N ILE A 9 -32.47 23.56 0.60
CA ILE A 9 -33.55 22.56 0.75
C ILE A 9 -34.92 23.23 1.05
N SER A 10 -34.96 24.54 1.30
CA SER A 10 -36.20 25.25 1.68
C SER A 10 -36.89 26.04 0.55
N GLN A 11 -36.55 25.79 -0.71
CA GLN A 11 -37.34 26.27 -1.86
C GLN A 11 -37.58 25.09 -2.81
N HIS A 12 -38.84 24.84 -3.15
CA HIS A 12 -39.29 23.71 -3.96
C HIS A 12 -38.55 23.59 -5.31
N TYR A 13 -37.56 22.71 -5.35
CA TYR A 13 -37.19 21.88 -6.48
C TYR A 13 -36.92 20.49 -5.89
N GLU A 14 -37.84 19.54 -6.08
CA GLU A 14 -37.46 18.13 -5.96
C GLU A 14 -36.47 17.87 -7.10
N MET A 15 -35.17 17.96 -6.80
CA MET A 15 -34.15 17.53 -7.75
C MET A 15 -34.42 16.06 -8.06
N GLU A 16 -34.55 15.74 -9.35
CA GLU A 16 -34.78 14.37 -9.77
C GLU A 16 -33.60 13.49 -9.33
N LYS A 17 -33.87 12.20 -9.03
CA LYS A 17 -32.85 11.24 -8.57
C LYS A 17 -31.62 11.22 -9.49
N ASP A 18 -31.85 11.44 -10.79
CA ASP A 18 -30.81 11.46 -11.81
C ASP A 18 -29.91 12.70 -11.72
N GLU A 19 -30.46 13.87 -11.37
CA GLU A 19 -29.68 15.10 -11.14
C GLU A 19 -28.81 14.98 -9.88
N ILE A 20 -29.35 14.38 -8.82
CA ILE A 20 -28.61 14.11 -7.58
C ILE A 20 -27.47 13.11 -7.86
N SER A 21 -27.76 12.05 -8.62
CA SER A 21 -26.77 11.06 -9.07
C SER A 21 -25.64 11.70 -9.88
N GLU A 22 -25.98 12.62 -10.79
CA GLU A 22 -25.03 13.35 -11.63
C GLU A 22 -24.04 14.19 -10.80
N VAL A 23 -24.53 14.87 -9.77
CA VAL A 23 -23.70 15.69 -8.88
C VAL A 23 -22.87 14.83 -7.93
N LEU A 24 -23.50 13.86 -7.25
CA LEU A 24 -22.83 13.06 -6.23
C LEU A 24 -21.76 12.13 -6.83
N SER A 25 -21.97 11.58 -8.03
CA SER A 25 -20.98 10.72 -8.68
C SER A 25 -19.67 11.42 -9.05
N ARG A 26 -19.59 12.75 -8.94
CA ARG A 26 -18.36 13.54 -9.13
C ARG A 26 -17.60 13.76 -7.81
N LEU A 27 -18.15 13.33 -6.68
CA LEU A 27 -17.51 13.47 -5.38
C LEU A 27 -16.56 12.29 -5.08
N PRO A 28 -15.48 12.54 -4.34
CA PRO A 28 -14.63 11.46 -3.81
C PRO A 28 -15.42 10.51 -2.91
N ALA A 29 -15.02 9.23 -2.91
CA ALA A 29 -15.66 8.18 -2.09
C ALA A 29 -15.79 8.59 -0.62
N LYS A 30 -14.77 9.26 -0.05
CA LYS A 30 -14.81 9.78 1.33
C LYS A 30 -16.00 10.70 1.60
N SER A 31 -16.30 11.63 0.70
CA SER A 31 -17.44 12.54 0.83
C SER A 31 -18.78 11.81 0.72
N LEU A 32 -18.83 10.80 -0.15
CA LEU A 32 -20.02 9.97 -0.35
C LEU A 32 -20.30 9.09 0.87
N LEU A 33 -19.28 8.46 1.45
CA LEU A 33 -19.40 7.69 2.69
C LEU A 33 -19.93 8.56 3.85
N ARG A 34 -19.57 9.84 3.90
CA ARG A 34 -20.18 10.78 4.85
C ARG A 34 -21.65 11.04 4.53
N CYS A 35 -22.06 11.15 3.25
CA CYS A 35 -23.48 11.29 2.89
C CYS A 35 -24.30 10.06 3.28
N GLU A 36 -23.74 8.86 3.10
CA GLU A 36 -24.35 7.57 3.46
C GLU A 36 -24.74 7.50 4.95
N SER A 37 -23.94 8.11 5.82
CA SER A 37 -24.19 8.17 7.26
C SER A 37 -25.30 9.15 7.67
N VAL A 38 -25.63 10.15 6.85
CA VAL A 38 -26.56 11.23 7.21
C VAL A 38 -27.89 11.22 6.45
N SER A 39 -27.97 10.55 5.30
CA SER A 39 -29.20 10.50 4.48
C SER A 39 -29.47 9.10 3.94
N LYS A 40 -30.70 8.60 4.15
CA LYS A 40 -31.17 7.32 3.60
C LYS A 40 -31.20 7.34 2.07
N GLY A 41 -31.68 8.42 1.47
CA GLY A 41 -31.69 8.57 0.00
C GLY A 41 -30.28 8.55 -0.60
N CYS A 42 -29.30 9.22 0.05
CA CYS A 42 -27.89 9.10 -0.33
C CYS A 42 -27.41 7.64 -0.19
N ARG A 43 -27.73 6.97 0.91
CA ARG A 43 -27.32 5.59 1.13
C ARG A 43 -27.85 4.64 0.06
N ASP A 44 -29.14 4.71 -0.24
CA ASP A 44 -29.77 3.85 -1.24
C ASP A 44 -29.18 4.10 -2.63
N LEU A 45 -28.90 5.36 -2.98
CA LEU A 45 -28.24 5.73 -4.22
C LEU A 45 -26.78 5.26 -4.27
N ILE A 46 -26.01 5.44 -3.20
CA ILE A 46 -24.58 5.06 -3.14
C ILE A 46 -24.41 3.54 -3.14
N SER A 47 -25.40 2.81 -2.61
CA SER A 47 -25.40 1.35 -2.61
C SER A 47 -25.73 0.77 -3.99
N ASP A 48 -26.33 1.57 -4.88
CA ASP A 48 -26.70 1.15 -6.22
C ASP A 48 -25.47 0.93 -7.13
N ASN A 49 -25.41 -0.24 -7.76
CA ASN A 49 -24.28 -0.63 -8.60
C ASN A 49 -24.06 0.31 -9.79
N SER A 50 -25.13 0.86 -10.38
CA SER A 50 -25.01 1.80 -11.48
C SER A 50 -24.37 3.13 -11.03
N PHE A 51 -24.74 3.63 -9.85
CA PHE A 51 -24.13 4.83 -9.28
C PHE A 51 -22.65 4.62 -8.97
N ARG A 52 -22.29 3.48 -8.38
CA ARG A 52 -20.90 3.16 -8.03
C ARG A 52 -20.02 3.02 -9.27
N ASN A 53 -20.57 2.39 -10.32
CA ASN A 53 -19.89 2.26 -11.60
C ASN A 53 -19.72 3.64 -12.28
N LEU A 54 -20.74 4.49 -12.21
CA LEU A 54 -20.65 5.87 -12.68
C LEU A 54 -19.59 6.68 -11.92
N GLN A 55 -19.54 6.53 -10.60
CA GLN A 55 -18.62 7.23 -9.72
C GLN A 55 -17.17 6.80 -9.97
N CYS A 56 -16.89 5.50 -10.09
CA CYS A 56 -15.53 5.03 -10.34
C CYS A 56 -14.98 5.53 -11.69
N HIS A 57 -15.82 5.60 -12.73
CA HIS A 57 -15.41 6.13 -14.04
C HIS A 57 -15.17 7.65 -14.03
N ARG A 58 -15.82 8.40 -13.13
CA ARG A 58 -15.72 9.86 -13.05
C ARG A 58 -14.60 10.33 -12.12
N VAL A 59 -14.38 9.60 -11.04
CA VAL A 59 -13.45 9.99 -9.99
C VAL A 59 -12.46 8.86 -9.79
N LYS A 60 -11.23 9.10 -10.24
CA LYS A 60 -10.10 8.22 -9.92
C LYS A 60 -9.86 8.24 -8.41
N ALA A 61 -9.65 7.06 -7.85
CA ALA A 61 -9.28 6.91 -6.46
C ALA A 61 -7.96 7.66 -6.18
N THR A 62 -7.98 8.56 -5.20
CA THR A 62 -6.79 9.26 -4.72
C THR A 62 -6.40 8.71 -3.35
N THR A 63 -5.10 8.66 -3.08
CA THR A 63 -4.60 8.28 -1.76
C THR A 63 -5.21 9.16 -0.68
N SER A 64 -5.90 8.52 0.25
CA SER A 64 -6.58 9.13 1.41
C SER A 64 -5.81 8.93 2.72
N GLY A 65 -4.79 8.09 2.69
CA GLY A 65 -3.99 7.74 3.85
C GLY A 65 -3.09 6.54 3.61
N PHE A 66 -2.44 6.09 4.68
CA PHE A 66 -1.48 4.99 4.70
C PHE A 66 -1.72 4.10 5.91
N PHE A 67 -1.65 2.79 5.70
CA PHE A 67 -1.60 1.82 6.79
C PHE A 67 -0.16 1.45 7.08
N PHE A 68 0.17 1.37 8.37
CA PHE A 68 1.49 1.03 8.87
C PHE A 68 1.40 -0.17 9.80
N GLN A 69 2.36 -1.08 9.69
CA GLN A 69 2.54 -2.15 10.66
C GLN A 69 4.03 -2.42 10.86
N ASP A 70 4.43 -2.66 12.10
CA ASP A 70 5.74 -3.22 12.39
C ASP A 70 5.74 -4.72 12.05
N THR A 71 6.80 -5.18 11.37
CA THR A 71 6.96 -6.57 10.91
C THR A 71 7.91 -7.39 11.79
N CYS A 72 8.17 -6.97 13.03
CA CYS A 72 8.92 -7.76 14.01
C CYS A 72 8.17 -9.04 14.44
N GLU A 73 8.84 -9.90 15.23
CA GLU A 73 8.36 -11.25 15.59
C GLU A 73 7.00 -11.31 16.32
N VAL A 74 6.50 -10.18 16.83
CA VAL A 74 5.20 -10.08 17.52
C VAL A 74 4.24 -9.27 16.65
N PRO A 75 2.97 -9.71 16.47
CA PRO A 75 2.01 -8.95 15.70
C PRO A 75 1.69 -7.61 16.38
N TYR A 76 2.20 -6.53 15.80
CA TYR A 76 1.89 -5.16 16.20
C TYR A 76 0.57 -4.70 15.58
N PRO A 77 -0.18 -3.81 16.27
CA PRO A 77 -1.42 -3.28 15.75
C PRO A 77 -1.17 -2.51 14.45
N VAL A 78 -2.02 -2.74 13.46
CA VAL A 78 -2.02 -1.95 12.23
C VAL A 78 -2.54 -0.55 12.55
N LYS A 79 -1.80 0.48 12.13
CA LYS A 79 -2.19 1.88 12.35
C LYS A 79 -2.48 2.57 11.03
N TYR A 80 -3.50 3.42 11.02
CA TYR A 80 -3.88 4.21 9.85
C TYR A 80 -3.60 5.69 10.08
N LEU A 81 -2.97 6.32 9.09
CA LEU A 81 -2.79 7.76 9.02
C LEU A 81 -3.58 8.32 7.83
N SER A 82 -4.46 9.30 8.09
CA SER A 82 -5.17 10.04 7.04
C SER A 82 -4.31 11.19 6.49
N THR A 83 -4.34 11.41 5.18
CA THR A 83 -3.66 12.55 4.52
C THR A 83 -4.39 13.88 4.69
N ASP A 84 -5.69 13.85 5.02
CA ASP A 84 -6.54 15.04 5.02
C ASP A 84 -6.57 15.83 6.34
N ASN A 85 -5.94 15.31 7.41
CA ASN A 85 -5.98 15.99 8.69
C ASN A 85 -4.75 16.88 8.86
N ASP A 86 -4.97 18.15 9.21
CA ASP A 86 -3.92 19.09 9.62
C ASP A 86 -3.09 18.56 10.82
N GLN A 87 -3.59 17.51 11.50
CA GLN A 87 -2.88 16.77 12.53
C GLN A 87 -2.77 15.29 12.13
N ALA A 88 -1.53 14.80 12.06
CA ALA A 88 -1.20 13.40 11.84
C ALA A 88 -1.62 12.53 13.05
N ILE A 89 -2.91 12.18 13.13
CA ILE A 89 -3.47 11.28 14.15
C ILE A 89 -3.46 9.86 13.59
N LEU A 90 -2.66 9.01 14.22
CA LEU A 90 -2.65 7.57 13.97
C LEU A 90 -3.85 6.92 14.66
N GLN A 91 -4.64 6.17 13.88
CA GLN A 91 -5.79 5.40 14.36
C GLN A 91 -5.42 3.91 14.40
N ASP A 92 -5.71 3.24 15.50
CA ASP A 92 -5.42 1.81 15.70
C ASP A 92 -6.69 0.92 15.73
N THR A 93 -7.88 1.53 15.84
CA THR A 93 -9.17 0.82 15.92
C THR A 93 -9.89 0.66 14.57
N ILE A 94 -9.26 1.10 13.48
CA ILE A 94 -9.91 1.13 12.15
C ILE A 94 -10.23 -0.28 11.62
N LEU A 95 -9.56 -1.32 12.14
CA LEU A 95 -9.75 -2.72 11.76
C LEU A 95 -10.52 -3.54 12.82
N ASP A 96 -11.08 -2.92 13.87
CA ASP A 96 -11.78 -3.61 14.98
C ASP A 96 -13.07 -4.33 14.55
N PHE A 97 -13.52 -4.11 13.31
CA PHE A 97 -14.67 -4.81 12.75
C PHE A 97 -14.32 -6.23 12.26
N LEU A 98 -13.03 -6.57 12.18
CA LEU A 98 -12.58 -7.93 11.85
C LEU A 98 -12.77 -8.87 13.06
N PRO A 99 -13.12 -10.13 12.82
CA PRO A 99 -13.45 -11.07 13.89
C PRO A 99 -12.22 -11.53 14.69
N GLU A 100 -11.04 -11.52 14.07
CA GLU A 100 -9.78 -11.96 14.64
C GLU A 100 -8.73 -10.85 14.56
N LYS A 101 -7.73 -10.92 15.43
CA LYS A 101 -6.60 -9.99 15.40
C LYS A 101 -5.81 -10.16 14.10
N VAL A 102 -5.40 -9.02 13.55
CA VAL A 102 -4.54 -8.98 12.37
C VAL A 102 -3.11 -9.34 12.77
N ASN A 103 -2.56 -10.34 12.09
CA ASN A 103 -1.15 -10.68 12.20
C ASN A 103 -0.29 -9.86 11.24
N GLU A 104 -0.69 -9.81 9.97
CA GLU A 104 0.13 -9.22 8.93
C GLU A 104 -0.72 -8.42 7.94
N LEU A 105 -0.29 -7.19 7.67
CA LEU A 105 -0.72 -6.33 6.59
C LEU A 105 0.00 -6.75 5.31
N ILE A 106 -0.72 -7.27 4.31
CA ILE A 106 -0.11 -7.77 3.07
C ILE A 106 -0.04 -6.66 2.02
N ALA A 107 -1.20 -6.17 1.58
CA ALA A 107 -1.31 -5.31 0.42
C ALA A 107 -2.56 -4.42 0.47
N SER A 108 -2.60 -3.40 -0.38
CA SER A 108 -3.80 -2.63 -0.68
C SER A 108 -3.96 -2.48 -2.19
N SER A 109 -5.21 -2.50 -2.66
CA SER A 109 -5.55 -2.19 -4.05
C SER A 109 -6.90 -1.50 -4.12
N ASN A 110 -6.94 -0.26 -4.64
CA ASN A 110 -8.15 0.49 -4.95
C ASN A 110 -9.25 0.48 -3.85
N GLY A 111 -8.80 0.59 -2.59
CA GLY A 111 -9.67 0.68 -1.40
C GLY A 111 -10.02 -0.65 -0.74
N LEU A 112 -9.44 -1.75 -1.22
CA LEU A 112 -9.39 -2.99 -0.50
C LEU A 112 -8.03 -3.15 0.20
N LEU A 113 -8.04 -3.81 1.35
CA LEU A 113 -6.86 -4.29 2.06
C LEU A 113 -6.84 -5.81 2.07
N CYS A 114 -5.64 -6.38 1.98
CA CYS A 114 -5.38 -7.79 2.22
C CYS A 114 -4.58 -7.95 3.51
N LEU A 115 -5.05 -8.80 4.40
CA LEU A 115 -4.51 -9.02 5.74
C LEU A 115 -4.51 -10.52 6.06
N THR A 116 -3.70 -10.96 7.02
CA THR A 116 -3.80 -12.31 7.57
C THR A 116 -4.17 -12.32 9.05
N SER A 117 -4.87 -13.36 9.49
CA SER A 117 -5.14 -13.60 10.91
C SER A 117 -3.91 -14.06 11.68
N CYS A 118 -3.94 -13.89 13.00
CA CYS A 118 -3.02 -14.56 13.93
C CYS A 118 -3.29 -16.06 13.99
N ASP A 119 -2.21 -16.84 13.99
CA ASP A 119 -2.24 -18.26 14.33
C ASP A 119 -2.16 -18.40 15.86
N ASP A 120 -3.27 -18.09 16.53
CA ASP A 120 -3.34 -18.19 18.00
C ASP A 120 -3.52 -19.66 18.47
N SER A 121 -3.71 -20.62 17.55
CA SER A 121 -3.90 -22.04 17.88
C SER A 121 -3.30 -22.96 16.83
N LYS A 122 -2.40 -23.86 17.25
CA LYS A 122 -1.74 -24.90 16.41
C LYS A 122 -2.67 -25.80 15.57
N ASP A 123 -3.99 -25.71 15.79
CA ASP A 123 -5.01 -26.54 15.14
C ASP A 123 -5.86 -25.77 14.10
N ARG A 124 -5.62 -24.47 13.86
CA ARG A 124 -6.35 -23.70 12.82
C ARG A 124 -5.41 -23.20 11.73
N ASP A 125 -5.86 -23.38 10.49
CA ASP A 125 -5.18 -22.77 9.33
C ASP A 125 -5.26 -21.24 9.41
N LYS A 126 -4.16 -20.57 9.08
CA LYS A 126 -4.06 -19.11 8.93
C LYS A 126 -5.11 -18.61 7.93
N LEU A 127 -5.84 -17.55 8.24
CA LEU A 127 -6.87 -17.01 7.34
C LEU A 127 -6.39 -15.77 6.61
N ILE A 128 -6.94 -15.53 5.43
CA ILE A 128 -6.75 -14.29 4.68
C ILE A 128 -8.06 -13.48 4.75
N TYR A 129 -7.94 -12.21 5.13
CA TYR A 129 -9.04 -11.26 5.08
C TYR A 129 -8.80 -10.28 3.94
N VAL A 130 -9.81 -10.11 3.10
CA VAL A 130 -9.91 -8.96 2.19
C VAL A 130 -11.00 -8.04 2.70
N CYS A 131 -10.65 -6.81 3.06
CA CYS A 131 -11.58 -5.88 3.70
C CYS A 131 -11.62 -4.49 3.06
N ASN A 132 -12.74 -3.80 3.22
CA ASN A 132 -12.93 -2.39 2.91
C ASN A 132 -13.15 -1.66 4.24
N PRO A 133 -12.08 -1.10 4.84
CA PRO A 133 -12.18 -0.38 6.11
C PRO A 133 -13.16 0.80 6.08
N ALA A 134 -13.38 1.42 4.92
CA ALA A 134 -14.30 2.56 4.78
C ALA A 134 -15.77 2.15 4.98
N LYS A 135 -16.11 0.91 4.61
CA LYS A 135 -17.45 0.33 4.79
C LYS A 135 -17.55 -0.63 5.97
N LYS A 136 -16.41 -0.99 6.60
CA LYS A 136 -16.31 -2.02 7.65
C LYS A 136 -16.86 -3.37 7.20
N GLU A 137 -16.60 -3.71 5.94
CA GLU A 137 -16.99 -4.96 5.31
C GLU A 137 -15.73 -5.81 5.06
N TYR A 138 -15.86 -7.13 5.16
CA TYR A 138 -14.77 -8.06 4.88
C TYR A 138 -15.30 -9.35 4.28
N VAL A 139 -14.39 -10.06 3.61
CA VAL A 139 -14.54 -11.47 3.24
C VAL A 139 -13.39 -12.27 3.83
N GLN A 140 -13.71 -13.46 4.31
CA GLN A 140 -12.74 -14.42 4.81
C GLN A 140 -12.43 -15.43 3.71
N ILE A 141 -11.14 -15.72 3.52
CA ILE A 141 -10.63 -16.62 2.51
C ILE A 141 -9.75 -17.65 3.20
N GLU A 142 -10.01 -18.93 2.93
CA GLU A 142 -9.17 -20.02 3.41
C GLU A 142 -7.75 -19.89 2.86
N TRP A 143 -6.77 -20.32 3.65
CA TRP A 143 -5.40 -20.39 3.18
C TRP A 143 -5.30 -21.26 1.91
N PRO A 144 -4.50 -20.87 0.92
CA PRO A 144 -4.23 -21.73 -0.23
C PRO A 144 -3.69 -23.09 0.22
N LYS A 145 -4.20 -24.17 -0.41
CA LYS A 145 -3.78 -25.54 -0.15
C LYS A 145 -2.89 -26.05 -1.29
N GLY A 146 -2.12 -27.11 -1.03
CA GLY A 146 -1.32 -27.80 -2.05
C GLY A 146 0.12 -27.31 -2.20
N SER A 147 0.55 -26.35 -1.39
CA SER A 147 1.95 -25.92 -1.23
C SER A 147 2.17 -25.51 0.22
N ASP A 148 3.30 -25.88 0.82
CA ASP A 148 3.65 -25.40 2.17
C ASP A 148 4.61 -24.20 2.11
N ASN A 149 5.09 -23.84 0.92
CA ASN A 149 6.16 -22.85 0.70
C ASN A 149 5.62 -21.52 0.14
N HIS A 150 4.58 -20.97 0.74
CA HIS A 150 4.06 -19.65 0.38
C HIS A 150 5.10 -18.56 0.69
N GLN A 151 5.44 -17.73 -0.29
CA GLN A 151 6.45 -16.67 -0.16
C GLN A 151 5.83 -15.30 0.02
N ASP A 152 4.88 -14.94 -0.84
CA ASP A 152 4.26 -13.63 -0.83
C ASP A 152 2.83 -13.68 -1.39
N PHE A 153 2.04 -12.67 -1.06
CA PHE A 153 0.66 -12.51 -1.49
C PHE A 153 0.46 -11.13 -2.09
N ALA A 154 -0.40 -11.04 -3.09
CA ALA A 154 -0.72 -9.81 -3.76
C ALA A 154 -2.21 -9.71 -4.01
N LEU A 155 -2.73 -8.48 -3.97
CA LEU A 155 -4.13 -8.17 -4.20
C LEU A 155 -4.26 -7.39 -5.50
N ALA A 156 -4.99 -7.96 -6.46
CA ALA A 156 -5.40 -7.30 -7.68
C ALA A 156 -6.89 -6.97 -7.59
N PHE A 157 -7.20 -5.68 -7.56
CA PHE A 157 -8.58 -5.20 -7.63
C PHE A 157 -8.63 -3.96 -8.50
N ASP A 158 -9.34 -4.06 -9.62
CA ASP A 158 -9.57 -2.96 -10.55
C ASP A 158 -11.07 -2.63 -10.63
N PRO A 159 -11.53 -1.55 -9.97
CA PRO A 159 -12.94 -1.17 -10.00
C PRO A 159 -13.37 -0.56 -11.34
N TYR A 160 -12.45 -0.24 -12.26
CA TYR A 160 -12.73 0.40 -13.55
C TYR A 160 -13.03 -0.63 -14.66
N HIS A 161 -12.60 -1.88 -14.47
CA HIS A 161 -12.82 -2.98 -15.42
C HIS A 161 -14.03 -3.87 -15.08
N CYS A 162 -14.86 -3.48 -14.09
CA CYS A 162 -16.09 -4.19 -13.74
C CYS A 162 -17.18 -4.02 -14.84
N LEU A 163 -17.10 -4.84 -15.88
CA LEU A 163 -18.10 -4.91 -16.95
C LEU A 163 -19.35 -5.68 -16.49
N GLY A 164 -20.40 -4.94 -16.13
CA GLY A 164 -21.77 -5.34 -16.44
C GLY A 164 -22.63 -5.98 -15.35
N ASP A 165 -22.08 -6.58 -14.29
CA ASP A 165 -22.89 -7.25 -13.25
C ASP A 165 -22.84 -6.57 -11.87
N GLY A 166 -21.92 -5.62 -11.67
CA GLY A 166 -21.72 -4.95 -10.38
C GLY A 166 -21.18 -5.86 -9.28
N LEU A 167 -20.75 -7.07 -9.61
CA LEU A 167 -20.11 -7.99 -8.67
C LEU A 167 -18.65 -7.59 -8.46
N LEU A 168 -18.21 -7.67 -7.21
CA LEU A 168 -16.83 -7.42 -6.82
C LEU A 168 -15.92 -8.51 -7.41
N ASP A 169 -15.04 -8.11 -8.33
CA ASP A 169 -14.03 -9.00 -8.94
C ASP A 169 -12.63 -8.59 -8.49
N PHE A 170 -12.16 -9.22 -7.42
CA PHE A 170 -10.76 -9.14 -7.03
C PHE A 170 -10.13 -10.53 -7.15
N LYS A 171 -8.82 -10.52 -7.40
CA LYS A 171 -7.99 -11.73 -7.37
C LYS A 171 -6.91 -11.58 -6.31
N LEU A 172 -6.61 -12.67 -5.62
CA LEU A 172 -5.38 -12.79 -4.83
C LEU A 172 -4.42 -13.66 -5.61
N VAL A 173 -3.16 -13.24 -5.69
CA VAL A 173 -2.10 -14.03 -6.30
C VAL A 173 -1.10 -14.36 -5.21
N CYS A 174 -0.88 -15.65 -4.98
CA CYS A 174 0.13 -16.16 -4.09
C CYS A 174 1.31 -16.70 -4.91
N ILE A 175 2.53 -16.36 -4.48
CA ILE A 175 3.75 -16.92 -5.03
C ILE A 175 4.18 -18.08 -4.14
N CYS A 176 4.32 -19.27 -4.73
CA CYS A 176 4.80 -20.47 -4.07
C CYS A 176 6.23 -20.79 -4.54
N LYS A 177 7.12 -21.11 -3.59
CA LYS A 177 8.48 -21.53 -3.92
C LYS A 177 8.54 -23.04 -4.10
N GLU A 178 8.86 -23.49 -5.30
CA GLU A 178 8.98 -24.92 -5.61
C GLU A 178 10.40 -25.44 -5.32
N TYR A 179 11.40 -24.78 -5.90
CA TYR A 179 12.81 -25.12 -5.79
C TYR A 179 13.67 -23.87 -5.56
N LEU A 180 14.99 -24.04 -5.49
CA LEU A 180 15.91 -22.90 -5.56
C LEU A 180 15.59 -22.12 -6.84
N TYR A 181 15.20 -20.85 -6.66
CA TYR A 181 14.98 -19.91 -7.76
C TYR A 181 13.83 -20.24 -8.70
N THR A 182 12.90 -21.13 -8.37
CA THR A 182 11.70 -21.39 -9.21
C THR A 182 10.44 -21.17 -8.40
N PHE A 183 9.52 -20.42 -8.99
CA PHE A 183 8.25 -20.06 -8.38
C PHE A 183 7.09 -20.50 -9.26
N SER A 184 6.01 -20.91 -8.62
CA SER A 184 4.70 -21.07 -9.22
C SER A 184 3.71 -20.12 -8.57
N PHE A 185 2.53 -20.01 -9.18
CA PHE A 185 1.50 -19.09 -8.74
C PHE A 185 0.22 -19.83 -8.42
N GLN A 186 -0.46 -19.36 -7.38
CA GLN A 186 -1.83 -19.74 -7.09
C GLN A 186 -2.70 -18.50 -7.11
N VAL A 187 -3.86 -18.60 -7.74
CA VAL A 187 -4.77 -17.48 -7.93
C VAL A 187 -6.12 -17.79 -7.31
N TYR A 188 -6.55 -16.95 -6.37
CA TYR A 188 -7.91 -16.91 -5.89
C TYR A 188 -8.71 -15.93 -6.74
N SER A 189 -9.95 -16.28 -7.10
CA SER A 189 -10.90 -15.34 -7.70
C SER A 189 -12.12 -15.18 -6.79
N SER A 190 -12.51 -13.93 -6.52
CA SER A 190 -13.73 -13.64 -5.75
C SER A 190 -15.01 -14.11 -6.44
N LYS A 191 -15.00 -14.23 -7.78
CA LYS A 191 -16.12 -14.76 -8.57
C LYS A 191 -16.34 -16.25 -8.35
N THR A 192 -15.28 -17.05 -8.39
CA THR A 192 -15.37 -18.50 -8.20
C THR A 192 -15.30 -18.91 -6.73
N LYS A 193 -14.77 -18.02 -5.88
CA LYS A 193 -14.47 -18.23 -4.46
C LYS A 193 -13.52 -19.40 -4.22
N GLN A 194 -12.62 -19.67 -5.17
CA GLN A 194 -11.71 -20.81 -5.12
C GLN A 194 -10.29 -20.38 -5.50
N TRP A 195 -9.33 -21.04 -4.87
CA TRP A 195 -7.93 -21.05 -5.29
C TRP A 195 -7.75 -22.00 -6.47
N ARG A 196 -6.93 -21.61 -7.43
CA ARG A 196 -6.43 -22.49 -8.49
C ARG A 196 -4.91 -22.39 -8.59
N ILE A 197 -4.26 -23.51 -8.90
CA ILE A 197 -2.83 -23.57 -9.18
C ILE A 197 -2.60 -23.29 -10.65
N LEU A 198 -1.56 -22.52 -10.98
CA LEU A 198 -1.14 -22.26 -12.35
C LEU A 198 0.03 -23.17 -12.73
N ASP A 199 -0.28 -24.34 -13.29
CA ASP A 199 0.71 -25.37 -13.63
C ASP A 199 1.70 -24.94 -14.73
N ASN A 200 1.33 -23.97 -15.56
CA ASN A 200 2.13 -23.51 -16.72
C ASN A 200 2.89 -22.19 -16.47
N CYS A 201 2.75 -21.60 -15.28
CA CYS A 201 3.33 -20.29 -14.97
C CYS A 201 4.50 -20.45 -14.01
N ASN A 202 5.53 -21.16 -14.45
CA ASN A 202 6.74 -21.30 -13.66
C ASN A 202 7.76 -20.26 -14.10
N CYS A 203 8.25 -19.46 -13.16
CA CYS A 203 9.30 -18.49 -13.43
C CYS A 203 10.56 -18.84 -12.63
N SER A 204 11.70 -18.87 -13.31
CA SER A 204 13.00 -19.09 -12.68
C SER A 204 13.71 -17.75 -12.44
N ILE A 205 13.80 -17.33 -11.18
CA ILE A 205 14.46 -16.10 -10.75
C ILE A 205 15.68 -16.46 -9.93
N HIS A 206 16.89 -16.11 -10.36
CA HIS A 206 18.12 -16.26 -9.56
C HIS A 206 18.18 -15.33 -8.32
N TYR A 207 17.04 -14.80 -7.88
CA TYR A 207 16.90 -13.80 -6.84
C TYR A 207 15.70 -14.18 -5.95
N SER A 208 15.85 -13.98 -4.64
CA SER A 208 14.73 -14.06 -3.70
C SER A 208 13.81 -12.83 -3.85
N LEU A 209 12.61 -12.92 -3.27
CA LEU A 209 11.70 -11.79 -3.12
C LEU A 209 11.92 -11.12 -1.76
N PRO A 210 12.03 -9.78 -1.69
CA PRO A 210 11.85 -9.05 -0.44
C PRO A 210 10.37 -9.09 -0.04
N ASN A 211 10.09 -9.39 1.23
CA ASN A 211 8.72 -9.51 1.71
C ASN A 211 7.94 -8.19 1.57
N GLY A 212 6.81 -8.20 0.87
CA GLY A 212 5.81 -7.13 0.92
C GLY A 212 6.11 -5.88 0.10
N GLN A 213 6.97 -5.97 -0.93
CA GLN A 213 7.11 -4.92 -1.94
C GLN A 213 6.36 -5.31 -3.23
N VAL A 214 5.03 -5.33 -3.13
CA VAL A 214 4.15 -5.61 -4.25
C VAL A 214 3.17 -4.47 -4.52
N ILE A 215 2.93 -4.18 -5.79
CA ILE A 215 1.92 -3.21 -6.21
C ILE A 215 1.06 -3.78 -7.34
N PHE A 216 -0.14 -3.22 -7.48
CA PHE A 216 -1.01 -3.43 -8.62
C PHE A 216 -1.11 -2.14 -9.45
N ALA A 217 -0.81 -2.22 -10.74
CA ALA A 217 -0.93 -1.10 -11.67
C ALA A 217 -1.38 -1.59 -13.05
N SER A 218 -2.48 -1.02 -13.56
CA SER A 218 -3.01 -1.30 -14.90
C SER A 218 -3.12 -2.79 -15.24
N GLY A 219 -3.74 -3.59 -14.36
CA GLY A 219 -3.96 -5.01 -14.60
C GLY A 219 -2.78 -5.93 -14.29
N VAL A 220 -1.62 -5.37 -13.93
CA VAL A 220 -0.39 -6.14 -13.68
C VAL A 220 0.04 -5.99 -12.22
N LEU A 221 0.46 -7.10 -11.62
CA LEU A 221 1.09 -7.15 -10.31
C LEU A 221 2.61 -7.13 -10.48
N TYR A 222 3.28 -6.32 -9.67
CA TYR A 222 4.73 -6.16 -9.73
C TYR A 222 5.34 -6.43 -8.37
N TRP A 223 6.31 -7.34 -8.29
CA TRP A 223 7.12 -7.60 -7.11
C TRP A 223 8.54 -7.13 -7.34
N MET A 224 9.05 -6.34 -6.41
CA MET A 224 10.49 -6.09 -6.34
C MET A 224 11.22 -7.42 -6.13
N THR A 225 12.42 -7.60 -6.68
CA THR A 225 13.28 -8.75 -6.35
C THR A 225 14.56 -8.25 -5.68
N TYR A 226 15.37 -9.13 -5.07
CA TYR A 226 16.73 -8.75 -4.64
C TYR A 226 17.71 -8.59 -5.82
N GLY A 227 17.28 -8.90 -7.05
CA GLY A 227 18.07 -8.78 -8.26
C GLY A 227 17.98 -7.42 -8.93
N ASP A 228 18.32 -7.42 -10.22
CA ASP A 228 18.28 -6.28 -11.13
C ASP A 228 17.02 -6.28 -12.02
N ALA A 229 15.98 -7.01 -11.60
CA ALA A 229 14.70 -7.08 -12.30
C ALA A 229 13.51 -7.06 -11.32
N ILE A 230 12.35 -6.68 -11.85
CA ILE A 230 11.04 -6.76 -11.22
C ILE A 230 10.32 -7.96 -11.82
N LEU A 231 9.68 -8.77 -10.97
CA LEU A 231 8.76 -9.82 -11.41
C LEU A 231 7.41 -9.17 -11.68
N ALA A 232 6.90 -9.33 -12.89
CA ALA A 232 5.57 -8.90 -13.29
C ALA A 232 4.67 -10.13 -13.50
N PHE A 233 3.39 -9.99 -13.15
CA PHE A 233 2.34 -10.98 -13.42
C PHE A 233 1.11 -10.26 -13.95
N ASP A 234 0.76 -10.53 -15.20
CA ASP A 234 -0.44 -10.00 -15.82
C ASP A 234 -1.65 -10.80 -15.34
N VAL A 235 -2.63 -10.11 -14.76
CA VAL A 235 -3.74 -10.76 -14.04
C VAL A 235 -4.81 -11.32 -14.99
N GLU A 236 -4.86 -10.83 -16.23
CA GLU A 236 -5.85 -11.23 -17.24
C GLU A 236 -5.35 -12.43 -18.06
N THR A 237 -4.14 -12.33 -18.59
CA THR A 237 -3.47 -13.40 -19.34
C THR A 237 -2.89 -14.47 -18.42
N GLU A 238 -2.66 -14.13 -17.15
CA GLU A 238 -2.07 -14.98 -16.12
C GLU A 238 -0.65 -15.41 -16.42
N GLU A 239 0.07 -14.59 -17.21
CA GLU A 239 1.47 -14.81 -17.58
C GLU A 239 2.41 -14.01 -16.66
N SER A 240 3.62 -14.55 -16.44
CA SER A 240 4.67 -13.86 -15.68
C SER A 240 5.87 -13.53 -16.55
N TYR A 241 6.49 -12.39 -16.30
CA TYR A 241 7.64 -11.90 -17.05
C TYR A 241 8.52 -10.98 -16.19
N PHE A 242 9.68 -10.59 -16.73
CA PHE A 242 10.66 -9.76 -16.01
C PHE A 242 10.86 -8.41 -16.66
N ILE A 243 10.96 -7.38 -15.81
CA ILE A 243 11.27 -6.02 -16.22
C ILE A 243 12.61 -5.65 -15.62
N VAL A 244 13.60 -5.39 -16.48
CA VAL A 244 14.94 -4.99 -16.05
C VAL A 244 14.87 -3.59 -15.40
N LEU A 245 15.57 -3.42 -14.29
CA LEU A 245 15.64 -2.13 -13.57
C LEU A 245 16.38 -1.06 -14.40
N PRO A 246 16.03 0.24 -14.24
CA PRO A 246 16.72 1.33 -14.92
C PRO A 246 18.18 1.48 -14.48
N VAL A 247 18.50 1.04 -13.25
CA VAL A 247 19.83 1.10 -12.67
C VAL A 247 20.21 -0.30 -12.19
N ARG A 248 21.39 -0.78 -12.59
CA ARG A 248 21.89 -2.10 -12.19
C ARG A 248 22.33 -2.08 -10.73
N ARG A 249 21.87 -3.06 -9.95
CA ARG A 249 22.38 -3.31 -8.59
C ARG A 249 23.84 -3.76 -8.64
N THR A 250 24.77 -2.91 -8.21
CA THR A 250 26.15 -3.28 -7.95
C THR A 250 26.24 -4.00 -6.60
N ARG A 251 26.84 -5.19 -6.55
CA ARG A 251 27.04 -5.97 -5.31
C ARG A 251 28.07 -5.37 -4.35
N ARG A 252 28.53 -4.14 -4.57
CA ARG A 252 29.52 -3.51 -3.68
C ARG A 252 28.77 -2.94 -2.49
N ARG A 253 29.17 -3.38 -1.28
CA ARG A 253 28.67 -2.93 0.03
C ARG A 253 28.73 -1.40 0.24
N GLU A 254 29.45 -0.69 -0.63
CA GLU A 254 29.73 0.74 -0.58
C GLU A 254 28.63 1.60 -1.23
N ASP A 255 27.72 1.00 -2.01
CA ASP A 255 26.56 1.70 -2.57
C ASP A 255 25.32 1.41 -1.69
N LEU A 256 25.14 2.17 -0.61
CA LEU A 256 23.95 2.12 0.25
C LEU A 256 22.78 2.85 -0.46
N TRP A 257 22.18 2.20 -1.45
CA TRP A 257 20.94 2.69 -2.05
C TRP A 257 19.79 1.75 -1.77
N GLU A 258 18.71 2.35 -1.32
CA GLU A 258 17.45 1.68 -1.05
C GLU A 258 16.46 1.94 -2.17
N VAL A 259 15.58 0.98 -2.40
CA VAL A 259 14.64 1.03 -3.51
C VAL A 259 13.26 0.57 -3.08
N CYS A 260 12.26 1.12 -3.76
CA CYS A 260 10.91 0.54 -3.76
C CYS A 260 10.28 0.72 -5.13
N ILE A 261 9.16 0.03 -5.33
CA ILE A 261 8.24 0.28 -6.44
C ILE A 261 7.00 0.99 -5.93
N GLY A 262 6.32 1.69 -6.82
CA GLY A 262 5.06 2.34 -6.53
C GLY A 262 4.24 2.58 -7.77
N GLU A 263 3.03 3.10 -7.57
CA GLU A 263 2.10 3.41 -8.66
C GLU A 263 1.76 4.90 -8.66
N SER A 264 1.67 5.49 -9.85
CA SER A 264 1.02 6.78 -10.03
C SER A 264 0.37 6.84 -11.42
N LYS A 265 -0.91 7.23 -11.46
CA LYS A 265 -1.69 7.38 -12.70
C LYS A 265 -1.71 6.12 -13.57
N GLY A 266 -1.81 4.95 -12.96
CA GLY A 266 -1.83 3.62 -13.60
C GLY A 266 -0.45 3.08 -13.97
N ARG A 267 0.64 3.80 -13.69
CA ARG A 267 1.97 3.41 -14.17
C ARG A 267 2.90 2.98 -13.05
N LEU A 268 3.72 1.96 -13.36
CA LEU A 268 4.81 1.50 -12.50
C LEU A 268 5.88 2.60 -12.39
N HIS A 269 6.24 2.91 -11.15
CA HIS A 269 7.35 3.78 -10.81
C HIS A 269 8.39 2.99 -10.02
N PHE A 270 9.66 3.29 -10.27
CA PHE A 270 10.79 2.77 -9.54
C PHE A 270 11.49 3.93 -8.81
N ILE A 271 11.67 3.77 -7.51
CA ILE A 271 12.22 4.79 -6.63
C ILE A 271 13.56 4.28 -6.13
N LEU A 272 14.58 5.13 -6.27
CA LEU A 272 15.92 4.89 -5.78
C LEU A 272 16.30 6.01 -4.83
N ILE A 273 16.69 5.67 -3.62
CA ILE A 273 17.26 6.60 -2.66
C ILE A 273 18.73 6.22 -2.47
N SER A 274 19.62 7.19 -2.66
CA SER A 274 21.06 7.03 -2.46
C SER A 274 21.62 8.24 -1.73
N GLU A 275 22.94 8.27 -1.51
CA GLU A 275 23.62 9.46 -0.98
C GLU A 275 23.47 10.70 -1.89
N ALA A 276 23.21 10.51 -3.19
CA ALA A 276 22.97 11.61 -4.11
C ALA A 276 21.56 12.21 -3.96
N GLY A 277 20.62 11.46 -3.36
CA GLY A 277 19.21 11.85 -3.26
C GLY A 277 18.25 10.80 -3.79
N VAL A 278 17.03 11.25 -4.10
CA VAL A 278 15.91 10.46 -4.57
C VAL A 278 15.79 10.59 -6.08
N GLN A 279 15.74 9.46 -6.77
CA GLN A 279 15.42 9.37 -8.19
C GLN A 279 14.11 8.61 -8.36
N VAL A 280 13.24 9.12 -9.23
CA VAL A 280 11.98 8.48 -9.59
C VAL A 280 11.97 8.21 -11.09
N TRP A 281 11.82 6.94 -11.44
CA TRP A 281 11.76 6.46 -12.82
C TRP A 281 10.35 5.96 -13.11
N ILE A 282 9.84 6.24 -14.32
CA ILE A 282 8.55 5.74 -14.81
C ILE A 282 8.82 4.71 -15.91
N LEU A 283 8.08 3.61 -15.88
CA LEU A 283 8.02 2.70 -17.03
C LEU A 283 7.12 3.33 -18.11
N ASP A 284 7.74 3.80 -19.20
CA ASP A 284 7.06 4.49 -20.31
C ASP A 284 6.49 3.48 -21.32
N SER A 285 7.31 2.48 -21.65
CA SER A 285 6.95 1.31 -22.43
C SER A 285 7.84 0.16 -21.92
N GLU A 286 7.47 -1.10 -22.09
CA GLU A 286 8.38 -2.20 -21.76
C GLU A 286 9.43 -2.34 -22.86
N PRO A 287 10.76 -2.26 -22.60
CA PRO A 287 11.48 -2.14 -21.31
C PRO A 287 12.13 -0.75 -21.07
N LYS A 288 11.52 0.32 -21.58
CA LYS A 288 12.03 1.70 -21.52
C LYS A 288 11.58 2.43 -20.26
N TRP A 289 12.56 2.75 -19.41
CA TRP A 289 12.40 3.64 -18.27
C TRP A 289 12.74 5.09 -18.62
N VAL A 290 12.02 6.04 -18.01
CA VAL A 290 12.26 7.47 -18.13
C VAL A 290 12.42 8.08 -16.74
N LEU A 291 13.51 8.82 -16.52
CA LEU A 291 13.73 9.56 -15.28
C LEU A 291 12.74 10.73 -15.20
N LYS A 292 11.91 10.76 -14.16
CA LYS A 292 10.92 11.81 -13.91
C LYS A 292 11.45 12.87 -12.95
N HIS A 293 11.90 12.44 -11.78
CA HIS A 293 12.36 13.31 -10.70
C HIS A 293 13.76 12.90 -10.26
N SER A 294 14.59 13.89 -9.93
CA SER A 294 15.90 13.70 -9.32
C SER A 294 16.10 14.82 -8.30
N ILE A 295 15.95 14.51 -7.02
CA ILE A 295 15.94 15.47 -5.93
C ILE A 295 17.10 15.13 -4.98
N THR A 296 17.99 16.08 -4.75
CA THR A 296 19.12 15.90 -3.84
C THR A 296 18.68 15.87 -2.38
N LEU A 297 19.41 15.16 -1.51
CA LEU A 297 19.15 15.18 -0.06
C LEU A 297 19.22 16.58 0.55
N SER A 298 20.11 17.44 0.05
CA SER A 298 20.20 18.85 0.48
C SER A 298 18.92 19.61 0.17
N ALA A 299 18.35 19.46 -1.03
CA ALA A 299 17.07 20.08 -1.39
C ALA A 299 15.92 19.59 -0.49
N MET A 300 15.92 18.32 -0.08
CA MET A 300 14.94 17.80 0.88
C MET A 300 15.11 18.42 2.27
N GLU A 301 16.35 18.60 2.74
CA GLU A 301 16.66 19.26 4.03
C GLU A 301 16.37 20.77 3.99
N GLU A 302 16.56 21.43 2.86
CA GLU A 302 16.19 22.84 2.66
C GLU A 302 14.67 23.04 2.79
N GLU A 303 13.86 22.16 2.19
CA GLU A 303 12.41 22.18 2.32
C GLU A 303 11.94 21.78 3.74
N CYS A 304 12.57 20.77 4.32
CA CYS A 304 12.27 20.29 5.66
C CYS A 304 13.53 20.29 6.53
N PRO A 305 13.85 21.40 7.25
CA PRO A 305 15.06 21.48 8.09
C PRO A 305 15.13 20.45 9.23
N ARG A 306 14.02 19.74 9.50
CA ARG A 306 13.98 18.62 10.45
C ARG A 306 14.41 17.30 9.83
N PHE A 307 14.60 17.24 8.51
CA PHE A 307 15.10 16.08 7.77
C PHE A 307 16.62 16.01 7.88
N LEU A 308 17.09 15.65 9.08
CA LEU A 308 18.50 15.64 9.49
C LEU A 308 19.26 14.44 8.90
N TYR A 309 19.31 14.35 7.57
CA TYR A 309 19.86 13.19 6.86
C TYR A 309 21.37 13.01 7.12
N ASN A 310 22.10 14.11 7.32
CA ASN A 310 23.53 14.07 7.60
C ASN A 310 23.83 13.40 8.95
N ASP A 311 23.00 13.65 9.95
CA ASP A 311 23.15 13.03 11.28
C ASP A 311 22.75 11.56 11.24
N ALA A 312 21.64 11.25 10.56
CA ALA A 312 21.21 9.87 10.28
C ALA A 312 22.31 9.05 9.59
N LYS A 313 22.96 9.63 8.57
CA LYS A 313 24.07 9.00 7.83
C LYS A 313 25.30 8.77 8.70
N LYS A 314 25.64 9.70 9.61
CA LYS A 314 26.75 9.49 10.56
C LYS A 314 26.43 8.37 11.55
N ALA A 315 25.17 8.29 11.99
CA ALA A 315 24.67 7.29 12.94
C ALA A 315 24.70 5.86 12.42
N SER A 316 24.52 5.66 11.11
CA SER A 316 24.41 4.33 10.51
C SER A 316 25.74 3.65 10.22
N ARG A 317 26.87 4.28 10.55
CA ARG A 317 28.18 3.63 10.41
C ARG A 317 28.26 2.46 11.40
N PRO A 318 28.63 1.24 10.95
CA PRO A 318 28.49 0.02 11.74
C PRO A 318 29.35 0.05 13.01
N VAL A 319 28.75 -0.35 14.14
CA VAL A 319 29.46 -0.85 15.31
C VAL A 319 29.66 -2.37 15.10
N PRO A 320 30.85 -2.94 15.35
CA PRO A 320 31.21 -4.29 14.88
C PRO A 320 30.29 -5.46 15.28
N ASP A 321 29.46 -5.34 16.33
CA ASP A 321 28.91 -6.50 17.04
C ASP A 321 27.37 -6.57 17.18
N TYR A 322 26.58 -5.82 16.39
CA TYR A 322 25.11 -5.82 16.52
C TYR A 322 24.35 -6.34 15.29
N VAL A 323 23.12 -6.81 15.55
CA VAL A 323 22.05 -7.17 14.60
C VAL A 323 22.08 -6.23 13.38
N PRO A 324 21.99 -6.73 12.13
CA PRO A 324 21.94 -5.87 10.96
C PRO A 324 20.81 -4.86 11.11
N LEU A 325 21.21 -3.61 11.19
CA LEU A 325 20.35 -2.47 11.44
C LEU A 325 19.85 -1.95 10.09
N PRO A 326 18.55 -1.58 9.97
CA PRO A 326 18.02 -1.03 8.72
C PRO A 326 18.78 0.24 8.30
N PRO A 327 18.82 0.53 6.99
CA PRO A 327 19.51 1.67 6.40
C PRO A 327 19.09 3.00 7.04
N TRP A 328 19.94 4.02 6.92
CA TRP A 328 19.68 5.32 7.53
C TRP A 328 18.47 6.05 6.91
N ILE A 329 18.15 5.72 5.66
CA ILE A 329 16.98 6.19 4.92
C ILE A 329 16.37 5.02 4.17
N GLU A 330 15.04 4.88 4.20
CA GLU A 330 14.33 3.79 3.54
C GLU A 330 13.04 4.31 2.90
N PRO A 331 12.80 4.05 1.60
CA PRO A 331 11.51 4.31 0.99
C PRO A 331 10.52 3.22 1.44
N LEU A 332 9.45 3.61 2.14
CA LEU A 332 8.44 2.66 2.63
C LEU A 332 7.37 2.37 1.58
N VAL A 333 6.87 3.42 0.92
CA VAL A 333 5.79 3.29 -0.08
C VAL A 333 5.77 4.52 -0.98
N TYR A 334 5.42 4.31 -2.24
CA TYR A 334 5.18 5.37 -3.21
C TYR A 334 3.81 5.19 -3.88
N LYS A 335 2.97 6.23 -3.80
CA LYS A 335 1.66 6.25 -4.44
C LYS A 335 1.23 7.67 -4.77
N ASP A 336 0.68 7.90 -5.96
CA ASP A 336 0.14 9.20 -6.39
C ASP A 336 1.11 10.37 -6.15
N GLU A 337 2.40 10.19 -6.49
CA GLU A 337 3.48 11.20 -6.31
C GLU A 337 3.90 11.47 -4.87
N ILE A 338 3.32 10.73 -3.93
CA ILE A 338 3.65 10.78 -2.51
C ILE A 338 4.60 9.63 -2.19
N LEU A 339 5.79 9.97 -1.71
CA LEU A 339 6.77 9.04 -1.18
C LEU A 339 6.77 9.13 0.35
N ILE A 340 6.56 8.00 1.02
CA ILE A 340 6.79 7.88 2.46
C ILE A 340 8.21 7.38 2.70
N VAL A 341 8.96 8.15 3.48
CA VAL A 341 10.37 7.85 3.80
C VAL A 341 10.53 7.66 5.30
N LYS A 342 11.22 6.59 5.68
CA LYS A 342 11.69 6.38 7.04
C LYS A 342 13.13 6.88 7.14
N LEU A 343 13.38 7.81 8.05
CA LEU A 343 14.72 8.32 8.37
C LEU A 343 15.09 7.89 9.79
N ARG A 344 16.24 7.25 9.93
CA ARG A 344 16.73 6.78 11.20
C ARG A 344 17.68 7.81 11.81
N CYS A 345 17.26 8.52 12.86
CA CYS A 345 18.13 9.44 13.59
C CYS A 345 18.92 8.72 14.71
N SER A 346 20.17 9.14 14.97
CA SER A 346 21.08 8.59 15.99
C SER A 346 20.59 8.66 17.43
N TYR A 347 21.22 7.81 18.26
CA TYR A 347 21.00 7.55 19.68
C TYR A 347 21.70 8.52 20.64
N SER A 348 21.20 8.61 21.88
CA SER A 348 21.98 8.93 23.07
C SER A 348 21.83 7.81 24.10
N TYR A 349 22.95 7.26 24.59
CA TYR A 349 22.95 6.42 25.79
C TYR A 349 22.94 7.37 27.00
N GLU A 350 21.76 7.82 27.41
CA GLU A 350 21.62 8.41 28.74
C GLU A 350 21.10 7.31 29.68
N ASN A 351 22.00 6.76 30.49
CA ASN A 351 21.72 5.88 31.62
C ASN A 351 20.95 4.59 31.30
N HIS A 352 21.68 3.55 30.89
CA HIS A 352 21.43 2.09 30.99
C HIS A 352 20.03 1.42 30.89
N ASP A 353 18.89 2.10 30.85
CA ASP A 353 17.57 1.47 30.95
C ASP A 353 16.54 1.89 29.87
N GLU A 354 16.80 2.90 29.02
CA GLU A 354 15.86 3.26 27.93
C GLU A 354 16.55 3.53 26.59
N ILE A 355 16.28 2.68 25.58
CA ILE A 355 16.65 2.93 24.19
C ILE A 355 15.59 3.87 23.59
N SER A 356 15.87 5.16 23.50
CA SER A 356 15.04 6.08 22.71
C SER A 356 15.46 6.00 21.23
N ALA A 357 14.69 5.25 20.43
CA ALA A 357 14.87 5.20 18.97
C ALA A 357 14.14 6.38 18.32
N CYS A 358 14.87 7.41 17.88
CA CYS A 358 14.31 8.58 17.18
C CYS A 358 14.21 8.33 15.66
N THR A 359 13.61 7.22 15.25
CA THR A 359 13.29 7.02 13.82
C THR A 359 12.06 7.83 13.48
N LYS A 360 12.11 8.59 12.38
CA LYS A 360 11.05 9.50 11.93
C LYS A 360 10.51 9.07 10.57
N ILE A 361 9.22 9.25 10.37
CA ILE A 361 8.51 9.01 9.11
C ILE A 361 8.17 10.35 8.49
N TYR A 362 8.50 10.52 7.22
CA TYR A 362 8.24 11.72 6.43
C TYR A 362 7.34 11.40 5.25
N LEU A 363 6.51 12.36 4.88
CA LEU A 363 5.75 12.38 3.64
C LEU A 363 6.39 13.38 2.70
N CYS A 364 6.74 12.93 1.50
CA CYS A 364 7.36 13.75 0.45
C CYS A 364 6.43 13.76 -0.76
N ASN A 365 5.81 14.90 -1.05
CA ASN A 365 5.11 15.10 -2.31
C ASN A 365 6.12 15.61 -3.35
N LEU A 366 6.55 14.71 -4.22
CA LEU A 366 7.66 14.98 -5.14
C LEU A 366 7.24 15.86 -6.33
N ASP A 367 5.94 15.92 -6.66
CA ASP A 367 5.43 16.74 -7.77
C ASP A 367 5.42 18.24 -7.42
N ILE A 368 5.13 18.60 -6.17
CA ILE A 368 5.15 20.00 -5.69
C ILE A 368 6.38 20.33 -4.83
N GLY A 369 7.27 19.35 -4.60
CA GLY A 369 8.48 19.52 -3.81
C GLY A 369 8.24 19.79 -2.33
N LYS A 370 7.09 19.36 -1.77
CA LYS A 370 6.77 19.58 -0.35
C LYS A 370 7.12 18.37 0.49
N MET A 371 7.62 18.63 1.70
CA MET A 371 8.00 17.57 2.64
C MET A 371 7.53 17.90 4.06
N GLU A 372 6.96 16.90 4.73
CA GLU A 372 6.50 17.04 6.12
C GLU A 372 6.91 15.84 6.97
N GLU A 373 7.22 16.10 8.24
CA GLU A 373 7.42 15.06 9.25
C GLU A 373 6.04 14.59 9.75
N LEU A 374 5.74 13.30 9.58
CA LEU A 374 4.47 12.72 10.02
C LEU A 374 4.49 12.37 11.51
N PHE A 375 5.42 11.50 11.90
CA PHE A 375 5.54 11.02 13.28
C PHE A 375 6.86 10.28 13.53
N THR A 376 7.19 10.07 14.80
CA THR A 376 8.26 9.16 15.23
C THR A 376 7.75 7.72 15.30
N ILE A 377 8.60 6.74 14.98
CA ILE A 377 8.26 5.32 14.92
C ILE A 377 7.73 4.77 16.25
N VAL A 378 8.12 5.38 17.37
CA VAL A 378 7.62 5.03 18.71
C VAL A 378 6.10 5.16 18.78
N LYS A 379 5.49 6.06 17.99
CA LYS A 379 4.02 6.13 17.88
C LYS A 379 3.40 4.89 17.24
N LEU A 380 4.16 4.06 16.52
CA LEU A 380 3.73 2.75 16.04
C LEU A 380 3.82 1.67 17.13
N GLY A 381 4.43 1.95 18.29
CA GLY A 381 4.70 0.98 19.34
C GLY A 381 6.01 0.19 19.15
N SER A 382 6.81 0.58 18.15
CA SER A 382 8.03 -0.10 17.71
C SER A 382 9.30 0.64 18.13
N TYR A 383 10.39 -0.13 18.29
CA TYR A 383 11.75 0.38 18.52
C TYR A 383 12.78 -0.13 17.50
N LEU A 384 12.47 -1.19 16.73
CA LEU A 384 13.44 -1.96 15.95
C LEU A 384 13.51 -1.54 14.47
N GLY A 385 12.49 -0.87 13.96
CA GLY A 385 12.58 -0.16 12.68
C GLY A 385 12.13 -0.91 11.44
N TYR A 386 11.66 -2.16 11.51
CA TYR A 386 11.07 -2.83 10.35
C TYR A 386 9.61 -2.42 10.23
N THR A 387 9.27 -1.64 9.20
CA THR A 387 7.93 -1.06 9.05
C THR A 387 7.44 -1.34 7.65
N ARG A 388 6.28 -1.97 7.53
CA ARG A 388 5.54 -2.04 6.29
C ARG A 388 4.57 -0.87 6.23
N ALA A 389 4.47 -0.26 5.06
CA ALA A 389 3.47 0.75 4.76
C ALA A 389 2.75 0.36 3.47
N VAL A 390 1.42 0.45 3.45
CA VAL A 390 0.64 0.33 2.21
C VAL A 390 -0.22 1.58 2.02
N PRO A 391 -0.35 2.08 0.77
CA PRO A 391 -1.17 3.25 0.51
C PRO A 391 -2.64 2.84 0.51
N TYR A 392 -3.53 3.75 0.87
CA TYR A 392 -4.97 3.47 0.90
C TYR A 392 -5.77 4.60 0.28
N SER A 393 -6.66 4.23 -0.64
CA SER A 393 -7.63 5.13 -1.25
C SER A 393 -9.03 4.65 -0.87
N MET A 394 -9.79 5.45 -0.13
CA MET A 394 -11.17 5.08 0.21
C MET A 394 -11.98 4.75 -1.05
N SER A 395 -12.77 3.69 -0.97
CA SER A 395 -13.57 3.18 -2.09
C SER A 395 -14.97 2.81 -1.62
N LEU A 396 -15.92 2.93 -2.56
CA LEU A 396 -17.30 2.47 -2.36
C LEU A 396 -17.45 0.97 -2.63
N ALA A 397 -16.41 0.27 -3.13
CA ALA A 397 -16.40 -1.16 -3.48
C ALA A 397 -17.12 -2.02 -2.41
N PRO A 398 -18.12 -2.85 -2.79
CA PRO A 398 -18.86 -3.63 -1.80
C PRO A 398 -18.08 -4.89 -1.50
N LEU A 399 -17.91 -5.24 -0.24
CA LEU A 399 -17.62 -6.62 0.11
C LEU A 399 -18.93 -7.18 0.64
N GLY A 400 -19.58 -8.04 -0.13
CA GLY A 400 -20.79 -8.73 0.32
C GLY A 400 -20.44 -9.44 1.64
N SER A 401 -20.94 -8.91 2.75
CA SER A 401 -20.64 -9.43 4.09
C SER A 401 -21.10 -10.89 4.17
N ALA A 402 -20.27 -11.72 4.80
CA ALA A 402 -20.62 -13.10 5.15
C ALA A 402 -21.79 -13.17 6.14
#